data_AF-A0A9I9E4G1-F1
#
_entry.id   AF-A0A9I9E4G1-F1
#
_cell.length_a   1.000
_cell.length_b   1.000
_cell.length_c   1.000
_cell.angle_alpha   90.00
_cell.angle_beta   90.00
_cell.angle_gamma   90.00
#
_symmetry.space_group_name_H-M   'P 1'
#
loop_
_entity.id
_entity.type
_entity.pdbx_description
1 polymer ?
#
loop_
_entity_poly.entity_id
_entity_poly.type
_entity_poly.pdbx_seq_one_letter_code
_entity_poly.pdbx_strand_id
1 'polypeptide(L)'
;MNSHHFLPHQTIYIGAHTIGTASCRFFSYRLYNFTTVTETGADPTLNPSLVERLREVCPADGDGSSRVELDFDSSENFDLSFYKNLRLGGGILESDQMLWNDASTRPIIQHYLSLRGLVGRSSFKVEFGRSMVKMSNAQVKTGLLGEIRRVCSKLLPILCLLFILPILASNSKNSQIENQTESNRTDHENS
;
A
#
# COMPACT_ATOMS: atom_id res chain seq x y z
N MET A 1 11.37 -2.94 18.12
CA MET A 1 11.12 -3.24 16.70
C MET A 1 9.78 -2.63 16.33
N ASN A 2 9.74 -1.96 15.20
CA ASN A 2 8.99 -0.72 14.99
C ASN A 2 7.48 -0.89 14.82
N SER A 3 6.77 0.09 15.36
CA SER A 3 5.34 0.35 15.26
C SER A 3 4.90 0.61 13.81
N HIS A 4 4.59 -0.45 13.06
CA HIS A 4 3.70 -0.31 11.91
C HIS A 4 2.27 -0.46 12.40
N HIS A 5 1.75 0.58 13.04
CA HIS A 5 0.35 0.63 13.40
C HIS A 5 -0.46 0.78 12.10
N PHE A 6 -1.00 -0.33 11.61
CA PHE A 6 -1.95 -0.30 10.51
C PHE A 6 -3.14 0.54 10.93
N LEU A 7 -3.42 1.61 10.20
CA LEU A 7 -4.60 2.42 10.47
C LEU A 7 -5.86 1.62 10.09
N PRO A 8 -6.99 1.82 10.79
CA PRO A 8 -8.25 1.13 10.47
C PRO A 8 -8.70 1.25 9.01
N HIS A 9 -8.37 2.37 8.37
CA HIS A 9 -8.66 2.62 6.96
C HIS A 9 -7.80 1.80 5.99
N GLN A 10 -6.64 1.30 6.40
CA GLN A 10 -5.79 0.48 5.53
C GLN A 10 -6.34 -0.95 5.41
N THR A 11 -6.91 -1.49 6.49
CA THR A 11 -7.55 -2.82 6.47
C THR A 11 -8.62 -2.90 5.39
N ILE A 12 -9.49 -1.88 5.28
CA ILE A 12 -10.57 -1.88 4.30
C ILE A 12 -10.05 -1.86 2.86
N TYR A 13 -8.99 -1.10 2.53
CA TYR A 13 -8.44 -1.06 1.17
C TYR A 13 -7.79 -2.38 0.77
N ILE A 14 -7.07 -3.01 1.69
CA ILE A 14 -6.43 -4.30 1.42
C ILE A 14 -7.47 -5.40 1.16
N GLY A 15 -8.70 -5.26 1.67
CA GLY A 15 -9.82 -6.10 1.26
C GLY A 15 -10.05 -6.16 -0.25
N ALA A 16 -9.50 -5.23 -1.06
CA ALA A 16 -9.50 -5.33 -2.52
C ALA A 16 -8.75 -6.57 -3.05
N HIS A 17 -7.82 -7.12 -2.29
CA HIS A 17 -7.10 -8.37 -2.62
C HIS A 17 -8.01 -9.62 -2.61
N THR A 18 -9.31 -9.47 -2.34
CA THR A 18 -10.31 -10.52 -2.62
C THR A 18 -10.43 -10.87 -4.11
N ILE A 19 -9.97 -9.99 -5.02
CA ILE A 19 -9.87 -10.28 -6.44
C ILE A 19 -8.43 -10.06 -6.94
N GLY A 20 -8.00 -10.93 -7.85
CA GLY A 20 -6.78 -10.77 -8.62
C GLY A 20 -5.61 -11.60 -8.09
N THR A 21 -4.44 -11.38 -8.70
CA THR A 21 -3.28 -12.26 -8.56
C THR A 21 -2.02 -11.50 -8.14
N ALA A 22 -1.11 -12.20 -7.48
CA ALA A 22 0.26 -11.76 -7.22
C ALA A 22 1.27 -12.69 -7.90
N SER A 23 2.36 -12.12 -8.40
CA SER A 23 3.50 -12.90 -8.93
C SER A 23 4.31 -13.48 -7.77
N CYS A 24 4.79 -14.72 -7.95
CA CYS A 24 5.62 -15.43 -6.96
C CYS A 24 6.80 -14.60 -6.46
N ARG A 25 7.39 -13.75 -7.32
CA ARG A 25 8.50 -12.86 -6.97
C ARG A 25 8.23 -11.97 -5.74
N PHE A 26 6.97 -11.64 -5.47
CA PHE A 26 6.61 -10.77 -4.35
C PHE A 26 6.51 -11.50 -3.00
N PHE A 27 6.42 -12.82 -2.99
CA PHE A 27 6.17 -13.59 -1.75
C PHE A 27 6.98 -14.88 -1.62
N SER A 28 7.78 -15.28 -2.61
CA SER A 28 8.55 -16.53 -2.57
C SER A 28 9.56 -16.60 -1.43
N TYR A 29 10.06 -15.46 -0.94
CA TYR A 29 10.91 -15.41 0.25
C TYR A 29 10.19 -16.00 1.48
N ARG A 30 8.87 -15.85 1.58
CA ARG A 30 8.06 -16.44 2.66
C ARG A 30 7.96 -17.96 2.55
N LEU A 31 8.24 -18.54 1.39
CA LEU A 31 8.16 -19.99 1.18
C LEU A 31 9.48 -20.71 1.47
N TYR A 32 10.62 -20.01 1.42
CA TYR A 32 11.93 -20.66 1.42
C TYR A 32 12.99 -20.00 2.30
N ASN A 33 12.94 -18.68 2.50
CA ASN A 33 13.98 -17.93 3.19
C ASN A 33 13.37 -16.80 4.01
N PHE A 34 12.47 -17.17 4.91
CA PHE A 34 11.85 -16.22 5.82
C PHE A 34 12.80 -15.85 6.96
N THR A 35 12.70 -14.62 7.46
CA THR A 35 13.65 -14.04 8.42
C THR A 35 13.66 -14.75 9.78
N THR A 36 12.56 -15.39 10.17
CA THR A 36 12.54 -16.28 11.33
C THR A 36 12.96 -17.69 10.92
N VAL A 37 14.04 -18.18 11.51
CA VAL A 37 14.59 -19.52 11.21
C VAL A 37 13.61 -20.58 11.69
N THR A 38 12.80 -21.11 10.78
CA THR A 38 12.02 -22.34 10.94
C THR A 38 12.77 -23.50 10.29
N GLU A 39 12.51 -24.74 10.72
CA GLU A 39 13.15 -25.93 10.12
C GLU A 39 12.89 -26.04 8.61
N THR A 40 11.79 -25.45 8.11
CA THR A 40 11.37 -25.51 6.70
C THR A 40 11.78 -24.28 5.89
N GLY A 41 12.32 -23.23 6.53
CA GLY A 41 12.60 -21.93 5.92
C GLY A 41 11.36 -21.10 5.54
N ALA A 42 10.15 -21.62 5.79
CA ALA A 42 8.90 -20.94 5.49
C ALA A 42 8.43 -20.04 6.64
N ASP A 43 7.66 -19.01 6.29
CA ASP A 43 7.01 -18.11 7.22
C ASP A 43 6.06 -18.88 8.15
N PRO A 44 6.26 -18.84 9.48
CA PRO A 44 5.44 -19.59 10.43
C PRO A 44 3.98 -19.11 10.51
N THR A 45 3.66 -17.96 9.93
CA THR A 45 2.29 -17.41 9.88
C THR A 45 1.49 -17.90 8.67
N LEU A 46 2.15 -18.54 7.69
CA LEU A 46 1.49 -19.21 6.58
C LEU A 46 1.00 -20.59 7.00
N ASN A 47 -0.17 -20.97 6.49
CA ASN A 47 -0.68 -22.32 6.64
C ASN A 47 0.27 -23.31 5.95
N PRO A 48 0.79 -24.34 6.65
CA PRO A 48 1.74 -25.30 6.06
C PRO A 48 1.24 -25.99 4.79
N SER A 49 -0.05 -26.35 4.74
CA SER A 49 -0.66 -26.96 3.55
C SER A 49 -0.76 -25.98 2.37
N LEU A 50 -0.91 -24.68 2.67
CA LEU A 50 -0.83 -23.65 1.65
C LEU A 50 0.61 -23.48 1.16
N VAL A 51 1.61 -23.53 2.04
CA VAL A 51 3.02 -23.48 1.64
C VAL A 51 3.35 -24.59 0.65
N GLU A 52 2.93 -25.82 0.91
CA GLU A 52 3.13 -26.95 -0.01
C GLU A 52 2.54 -26.66 -1.41
N ARG A 53 1.27 -26.23 -1.46
CA ARG A 53 0.61 -25.86 -2.72
C ARG A 53 1.29 -24.70 -3.43
N LEU A 54 1.74 -23.68 -2.70
CA LEU A 54 2.43 -22.53 -3.29
C LEU A 54 3.79 -22.91 -3.85
N ARG A 55 4.51 -23.85 -3.24
CA ARG A 55 5.80 -24.35 -3.75
C ARG A 55 5.67 -25.11 -5.07
N GLU A 56 4.52 -25.74 -5.35
CA GLU A 56 4.24 -26.36 -6.64
C GLU A 56 4.13 -25.33 -7.78
N VAL A 57 3.58 -24.15 -7.48
CA VAL A 57 3.39 -23.06 -8.47
C VAL A 57 4.60 -22.11 -8.52
N CYS A 58 5.27 -21.95 -7.38
CA CYS A 58 6.39 -21.05 -7.17
C CYS A 58 7.64 -21.84 -6.74
N PRO A 59 8.30 -22.60 -7.64
CA PRO A 59 9.49 -23.38 -7.30
C PRO A 59 10.66 -22.47 -6.87
N ALA A 60 11.56 -23.00 -6.05
CA ALA A 60 12.67 -22.24 -5.45
C ALA A 60 13.65 -21.67 -6.50
N ASP A 61 13.84 -22.40 -7.59
CA ASP A 61 14.68 -22.08 -8.74
C ASP A 61 13.88 -21.47 -9.92
N GLY A 62 12.61 -21.12 -9.70
CA GLY A 62 11.76 -20.46 -10.68
C GLY A 62 12.14 -19.00 -10.93
N ASP A 63 11.70 -18.47 -12.07
CA ASP A 63 11.89 -17.05 -12.43
C ASP A 63 10.95 -16.08 -11.68
N GLY A 64 10.04 -16.64 -10.87
CA GLY A 64 9.05 -15.91 -10.08
C GLY A 64 7.91 -15.30 -10.91
N SER A 65 7.80 -15.59 -12.21
CA SER A 65 6.81 -15.02 -13.12
C SER A 65 5.41 -15.60 -12.94
N SER A 66 5.32 -16.85 -12.48
CA SER A 66 4.06 -17.50 -12.10
C SER A 66 3.23 -16.64 -11.16
N ARG A 67 1.91 -16.70 -11.32
CA ARG A 67 0.95 -15.88 -10.59
C ARG A 67 0.03 -16.78 -9.79
N VAL A 68 -0.33 -16.32 -8.59
CA VAL A 68 -1.26 -17.00 -7.69
C VAL A 68 -2.37 -16.03 -7.31
N GLU A 69 -3.60 -16.53 -7.22
CA GLU A 69 -4.74 -15.78 -6.72
C GLU A 69 -4.50 -15.32 -5.27
N LEU A 70 -4.79 -14.04 -4.99
CA LEU A 70 -4.68 -13.49 -3.64
C LEU A 70 -5.79 -14.03 -2.71
N ASP A 71 -6.88 -14.53 -3.29
CA ASP A 71 -7.99 -15.18 -2.63
C ASP A 71 -8.30 -16.52 -3.31
N PHE A 72 -7.82 -17.62 -2.72
CA PHE A 72 -7.95 -18.95 -3.32
C PHE A 72 -9.37 -19.53 -3.28
N ASP A 73 -10.27 -18.95 -2.48
CA ASP A 73 -11.64 -19.44 -2.31
C ASP A 73 -12.63 -18.74 -3.26
N SER A 74 -12.38 -17.47 -3.60
CA SER A 74 -13.34 -16.65 -4.36
C SER A 74 -12.66 -15.55 -5.22
N SER A 75 -11.59 -15.90 -5.94
CA SER A 75 -10.75 -14.93 -6.68
C SER A 75 -11.48 -14.06 -7.72
N GLU A 76 -12.66 -14.48 -8.17
CA GLU A 76 -13.48 -13.74 -9.14
C GLU A 76 -14.60 -12.92 -8.51
N ASN A 77 -14.86 -13.07 -7.20
CA ASN A 77 -15.95 -12.37 -6.52
C ASN A 77 -15.41 -11.38 -5.50
N PHE A 78 -16.03 -10.20 -5.48
CA PHE A 78 -15.73 -9.21 -4.46
C PHE A 78 -16.51 -9.55 -3.18
N ASP A 79 -15.90 -10.33 -2.28
CA ASP A 79 -16.54 -10.77 -1.04
C ASP A 79 -15.61 -10.77 0.19
N LEU A 80 -15.86 -11.63 1.18
CA LEU A 80 -15.18 -11.68 2.47
C LEU A 80 -14.27 -12.91 2.62
N SER A 81 -14.19 -13.79 1.61
CA SER A 81 -13.28 -14.95 1.57
C SER A 81 -11.85 -14.55 1.87
N PHE A 82 -11.33 -13.46 1.29
CA PHE A 82 -10.02 -12.92 1.62
C PHE A 82 -9.77 -12.82 3.13
N TYR A 83 -10.68 -12.16 3.86
CA TYR A 83 -10.56 -12.03 5.31
C TYR A 83 -10.73 -13.36 6.07
N LYS A 84 -11.54 -14.28 5.56
CA LYS A 84 -11.66 -15.64 6.12
C LYS A 84 -10.34 -16.41 5.96
N ASN A 85 -9.66 -16.24 4.82
CA ASN A 85 -8.39 -16.88 4.52
C ASN A 85 -7.29 -16.37 5.45
N LEU A 86 -7.22 -15.06 5.72
CA LEU A 86 -6.24 -14.50 6.67
C LEU A 86 -6.32 -15.16 8.06
N ARG A 87 -7.53 -15.44 8.54
CA ARG A 87 -7.74 -16.14 9.83
C ARG A 87 -7.12 -17.54 9.85
N LEU A 88 -7.01 -18.19 8.69
CA LEU A 88 -6.51 -19.54 8.53
C LEU A 88 -5.02 -19.62 8.13
N GLY A 89 -4.30 -18.49 8.19
CA GLY A 89 -2.91 -18.40 7.69
C GLY A 89 -2.82 -18.38 6.17
N GLY A 90 -3.91 -17.94 5.51
CA GLY A 90 -4.08 -17.99 4.06
C GLY A 90 -3.68 -16.72 3.30
N GLY A 91 -3.10 -15.72 3.96
CA GLY A 91 -2.65 -14.49 3.29
C GLY A 91 -1.40 -14.74 2.46
N ILE A 92 -1.49 -14.57 1.13
CA ILE A 92 -0.37 -14.81 0.19
C ILE A 92 0.78 -13.81 0.41
N LEU A 93 0.45 -12.53 0.56
CA LEU A 93 1.44 -11.49 0.88
C LEU A 93 1.62 -11.39 2.39
N GLU A 94 2.85 -11.11 2.84
CA GLU A 94 3.14 -10.91 4.27
C GLU A 94 2.30 -9.76 4.84
N SER A 95 2.18 -8.66 4.09
CA SER A 95 1.37 -7.50 4.46
C SER A 95 -0.09 -7.85 4.74
N ASP A 96 -0.63 -8.84 4.01
CA ASP A 96 -2.02 -9.25 4.13
C ASP A 96 -2.20 -10.09 5.40
N GLN A 97 -1.31 -11.07 5.61
CA GLN A 97 -1.34 -11.92 6.80
C GLN A 97 -1.13 -11.11 8.09
N MET A 98 -0.38 -10.00 8.02
CA MET A 98 -0.20 -9.08 9.15
C MET A 98 -1.50 -8.41 9.61
N LEU A 99 -2.52 -8.24 8.75
CA LEU A 99 -3.81 -7.69 9.18
C LEU A 99 -4.55 -8.58 10.17
N TRP A 100 -4.32 -9.90 10.10
CA TRP A 100 -4.86 -10.80 11.11
C TRP A 100 -3.91 -10.91 12.31
N ASN A 101 -2.60 -10.86 12.10
CA ASN A 101 -1.63 -11.06 13.18
C ASN A 101 -1.50 -9.82 14.08
N ASP A 102 -1.75 -8.62 13.56
CA ASP A 102 -1.69 -7.37 14.34
C ASP A 102 -2.96 -7.17 15.20
N ALA A 103 -2.76 -6.86 16.47
CA ALA A 103 -3.83 -6.72 17.45
C ALA A 103 -4.75 -5.50 17.21
N SER A 104 -4.28 -4.48 16.49
CA SER A 104 -5.05 -3.27 16.18
C SER A 104 -6.00 -3.45 15.00
N THR A 105 -5.65 -4.33 14.04
CA THR A 105 -6.45 -4.57 12.83
C THR A 105 -7.32 -5.81 12.91
N ARG A 106 -6.92 -6.83 13.68
CA ARG A 106 -7.72 -8.04 13.88
C ARG A 106 -9.18 -7.77 14.32
N PRO A 107 -9.48 -6.83 15.24
CA PRO A 107 -10.87 -6.53 15.60
C PRO A 107 -11.71 -6.00 14.44
N ILE A 108 -11.09 -5.30 13.49
CA ILE A 108 -11.77 -4.77 12.29
C ILE A 108 -12.15 -5.90 11.35
N ILE A 109 -11.24 -6.86 11.13
CA ILE A 109 -11.55 -8.06 10.36
C ILE A 109 -12.67 -8.85 11.02
N GLN A 110 -12.59 -9.06 12.34
CA GLN A 110 -13.63 -9.74 13.10
C GLN A 110 -14.99 -9.04 12.99
N HIS A 111 -15.00 -7.70 12.95
CA HIS A 111 -16.22 -6.94 12.71
C HIS A 111 -16.83 -7.27 11.34
N TYR A 112 -16.06 -7.25 10.27
CA TYR A 112 -16.55 -7.57 8.91
C TYR A 112 -17.03 -9.03 8.78
N LEU A 113 -16.38 -9.96 9.49
CA LEU A 113 -16.79 -11.36 9.52
C LEU A 113 -17.98 -11.65 10.46
N SER A 114 -18.39 -10.69 11.29
CA SER A 114 -19.55 -10.81 12.17
C SER A 114 -20.87 -10.58 11.42
N LEU A 115 -21.99 -11.03 12.00
CA LEU A 115 -23.33 -10.78 11.43
C LEU A 115 -23.58 -9.29 11.12
N ARG A 116 -23.03 -8.37 11.92
CA ARG A 116 -23.17 -6.92 11.73
C ARG A 116 -22.33 -6.38 10.56
N GLY A 117 -21.24 -7.05 10.22
CA GLY A 117 -20.37 -6.72 9.08
C GLY A 117 -20.82 -7.35 7.75
N LEU A 118 -21.72 -8.34 7.82
CA LEU A 118 -22.30 -8.98 6.64
C LEU A 118 -23.49 -8.20 6.06
N VAL A 119 -24.27 -7.51 6.91
CA VAL A 119 -25.50 -6.82 6.49
C VAL A 119 -25.55 -5.37 6.97
N GLY A 120 -26.21 -4.52 6.18
CA GLY A 120 -26.50 -3.13 6.57
C GLY A 120 -25.42 -2.11 6.20
N ARG A 121 -25.51 -0.94 6.82
CA ARG A 121 -24.77 0.29 6.43
C ARG A 121 -23.29 0.28 6.80
N SER A 122 -22.86 -0.68 7.62
CA SER A 122 -21.48 -0.91 8.04
C SER A 122 -20.91 -2.21 7.47
N SER A 123 -21.59 -2.77 6.45
CA SER A 123 -21.07 -3.95 5.76
C SER A 123 -19.80 -3.63 4.99
N PHE A 124 -18.95 -4.64 4.79
CA PHE A 124 -17.67 -4.49 4.09
C PHE A 124 -17.82 -3.77 2.74
N LYS A 125 -18.75 -4.21 1.89
CA LYS A 125 -18.96 -3.60 0.55
C LYS A 125 -19.31 -2.12 0.62
N VAL A 126 -20.13 -1.72 1.61
CA VAL A 126 -20.55 -0.33 1.80
C VAL A 126 -19.39 0.53 2.31
N GLU A 127 -18.68 0.06 3.34
CA GLU A 127 -17.54 0.80 3.89
C GLU A 127 -16.36 0.85 2.91
N PHE A 128 -16.17 -0.21 2.11
CA PHE A 128 -15.22 -0.22 1.00
C PHE A 128 -15.55 0.88 0.01
N GLY A 129 -16.79 0.94 -0.47
CA GLY A 129 -17.24 1.99 -1.40
C GLY A 129 -17.05 3.40 -0.84
N ARG A 130 -17.40 3.64 0.43
CA ARG A 130 -17.15 4.95 1.09
C ARG A 130 -15.67 5.29 1.16
N SER A 131 -14.84 4.30 1.47
CA SER A 131 -13.40 4.48 1.56
C SER A 131 -12.79 4.78 0.19
N MET A 132 -13.27 4.14 -0.88
CA MET A 132 -12.84 4.43 -2.26
C MET A 132 -13.22 5.84 -2.70
N VAL A 133 -14.41 6.35 -2.33
CA VAL A 133 -14.79 7.75 -2.58
C VAL A 133 -13.90 8.72 -1.80
N LYS A 134 -13.57 8.41 -0.55
CA LYS A 134 -12.64 9.23 0.24
C LYS A 134 -11.24 9.25 -0.38
N MET A 135 -10.76 8.10 -0.82
CA MET A 135 -9.47 7.95 -1.50
C MET A 135 -9.43 8.69 -2.84
N SER A 136 -10.51 8.64 -3.63
CA SER A 136 -10.58 9.33 -4.93
C SER A 136 -10.53 10.85 -4.81
N ASN A 137 -10.84 11.40 -3.63
CA ASN A 137 -10.79 12.83 -3.35
C ASN A 137 -9.43 13.30 -2.81
N ALA A 138 -8.46 12.40 -2.63
CA ALA A 138 -7.14 12.76 -2.14
C ALA A 138 -6.34 13.51 -3.23
N GLN A 139 -5.88 14.73 -2.90
CA GLN A 139 -4.98 15.54 -3.72
C GLN A 139 -5.44 15.74 -5.18
N VAL A 140 -6.76 15.80 -5.39
CA VAL A 140 -7.33 15.96 -6.74
C VAL A 140 -6.95 17.32 -7.33
N LYS A 141 -6.50 17.28 -8.58
CA LYS A 141 -6.25 18.45 -9.43
C LYS A 141 -7.58 18.98 -9.96
N THR A 142 -7.96 20.20 -9.57
CA THR A 142 -9.21 20.86 -9.98
C THR A 142 -8.93 22.21 -10.66
N GLY A 143 -9.92 22.72 -11.40
CA GLY A 143 -9.80 23.99 -12.12
C GLY A 143 -8.65 23.98 -13.13
N LEU A 144 -7.73 24.92 -12.99
CA LEU A 144 -6.57 25.06 -13.88
C LEU A 144 -5.33 24.25 -13.42
N LEU A 145 -5.41 23.51 -12.31
CA LEU A 145 -4.28 22.80 -11.70
C LEU A 145 -4.03 21.42 -12.32
N GLY A 146 -4.20 21.24 -13.63
CA GLY A 146 -4.02 19.97 -14.32
C GLY A 146 -4.29 20.04 -15.82
N GLU A 147 -4.40 18.88 -16.46
CA GLU A 147 -4.72 18.78 -17.88
C GLU A 147 -5.65 17.61 -18.18
N ILE A 148 -6.48 17.74 -19.23
CA ILE A 148 -7.25 16.62 -19.78
C ILE A 148 -6.37 15.91 -20.80
N ARG A 149 -5.80 14.76 -20.42
CA ARG A 149 -4.96 13.96 -21.30
C ARG A 149 -5.79 13.28 -22.37
N ARG A 150 -5.37 13.42 -23.63
CA ARG A 150 -5.90 12.63 -24.76
C ARG A 150 -5.31 11.22 -24.81
N VAL A 151 -4.08 11.06 -24.32
CA VAL A 151 -3.36 9.80 -24.23
C VAL A 151 -2.75 9.71 -22.84
N CYS A 152 -3.18 8.76 -22.00
CA CYS A 152 -2.78 8.69 -20.60
C CYS A 152 -1.28 8.46 -20.38
N SER A 153 -0.60 7.81 -21.33
CA SER A 153 0.84 7.53 -21.29
C SER A 153 1.72 8.70 -21.73
N LYS A 154 1.13 9.82 -22.17
CA LYS A 154 1.85 11.01 -22.63
C LYS A 154 1.44 12.23 -21.81
N LEU A 155 2.41 13.08 -21.50
CA LEU A 155 2.14 14.43 -21.01
C LEU A 155 1.79 15.33 -22.19
N LEU A 156 0.91 16.32 -22.02
CA LEU A 156 0.77 17.33 -23.07
C LEU A 156 2.09 18.12 -23.17
N PRO A 157 2.60 18.34 -24.39
CA PRO A 157 3.88 19.03 -24.59
C PRO A 157 3.89 20.46 -24.04
N ILE A 158 2.73 21.11 -23.97
CA ILE A 158 2.56 22.47 -23.45
C ILE A 158 2.88 22.56 -21.95
N LEU A 159 2.58 21.51 -21.18
CA LEU A 159 2.86 21.46 -19.75
C LEU A 159 4.36 21.28 -19.46
N CYS A 160 5.10 20.63 -20.36
CA CYS A 160 6.55 20.46 -20.27
C CYS A 160 7.29 21.81 -20.31
N LEU A 161 6.82 22.77 -21.12
CA LEU A 161 7.42 24.09 -21.25
C LEU A 161 7.21 24.97 -19.99
N LEU A 162 6.06 24.86 -19.33
CA LEU A 162 5.73 25.67 -18.15
C LEU A 162 6.43 25.22 -16.85
N PHE A 163 6.83 23.94 -16.75
CA PHE A 163 7.58 23.44 -15.59
C PHE A 163 9.12 23.59 -15.69
N ILE A 164 9.66 23.90 -16.87
CA ILE A 164 11.11 24.17 -17.05
C ILE A 164 11.45 25.65 -16.79
N LEU A 165 10.53 26.57 -17.06
CA LEU A 165 10.72 28.03 -16.87
C LEU A 165 11.03 28.51 -15.43
N PRO A 166 10.51 27.93 -14.33
CA PRO A 166 10.82 28.40 -12.98
C PRO A 166 12.25 28.07 -12.53
N ILE A 167 12.93 27.10 -13.16
CA ILE A 167 14.30 26.71 -12.77
C ILE A 167 15.30 27.82 -13.13
N LEU A 168 15.06 28.59 -14.18
CA LEU A 168 15.94 29.71 -14.58
C LEU A 168 15.69 30.99 -13.78
N ALA A 169 14.52 31.16 -13.15
CA ALA A 169 14.19 32.37 -12.40
C ALA A 169 14.72 32.36 -10.95
N SER A 170 15.15 31.20 -10.42
CA SER A 170 15.64 31.11 -9.03
C SER A 170 17.07 31.61 -8.84
N ASN A 171 17.89 31.66 -9.90
CA ASN A 171 19.29 32.10 -9.79
C ASN A 171 19.48 33.63 -9.76
N SER A 172 18.44 34.43 -10.07
CA SER A 172 18.57 35.91 -10.05
C SER A 172 18.32 36.53 -8.67
N LYS A 173 17.72 35.81 -7.71
CA LYS A 173 17.40 36.37 -6.39
C LYS A 173 18.47 36.12 -5.32
N ASN A 174 19.51 35.35 -5.63
CA ASN A 174 20.55 34.99 -4.67
C ASN A 174 21.73 35.99 -4.60
N SER A 175 21.79 36.99 -5.49
CA SER A 175 22.88 37.99 -5.52
C SER A 175 22.61 39.26 -4.71
N GLN A 176 21.45 39.36 -4.05
CA GLN A 176 21.07 40.55 -3.25
C GLN A 176 21.00 40.27 -1.74
N ILE A 177 21.23 39.03 -1.30
CA ILE A 177 21.14 38.63 0.12
C ILE A 177 22.50 38.71 0.83
N GLU A 178 23.62 38.67 0.10
CA GLU A 178 24.97 38.75 0.70
C GLU A 178 25.37 40.16 1.19
N ASN A 179 24.69 41.24 0.78
CA ASN A 179 25.07 42.61 1.17
C ASN A 179 24.34 43.16 2.41
N GLN A 180 23.53 42.36 3.11
CA GLN A 180 22.81 42.81 4.32
C GLN A 180 23.23 42.11 5.61
N THR A 181 24.14 41.14 5.57
CA THR A 181 24.55 40.37 6.75
C THR A 181 25.75 40.96 7.51
N GLU A 182 26.39 42.01 6.99
CA GLU A 182 27.61 42.59 7.59
C GLU A 182 27.35 43.88 8.40
N SER A 183 26.12 44.40 8.43
CA SER A 183 25.79 45.67 9.13
C SER A 183 25.22 45.52 10.55
N ASN A 184 24.91 44.31 11.02
CA ASN A 184 24.17 44.12 12.29
C ASN A 184 24.93 43.31 13.38
N ARG A 185 26.27 43.29 13.35
CA ARG A 185 27.09 42.51 14.32
C ARG A 185 27.86 43.36 15.33
N THR A 186 27.48 44.61 15.63
CA THR A 186 28.26 45.49 16.52
C THR A 186 27.57 46.06 17.76
N ASP A 187 26.38 45.61 18.16
CA ASP A 187 25.69 46.27 19.30
C ASP A 187 25.12 45.33 20.38
N HIS A 188 25.84 44.27 20.78
CA HIS A 188 25.52 43.57 22.05
C HIS A 188 26.75 42.95 22.73
N GLU A 189 27.69 43.80 23.14
CA GLU A 189 28.63 43.55 24.26
C GLU A 189 28.66 44.82 25.13
N ASN A 190 27.82 44.86 26.16
CA ASN A 190 27.95 45.60 27.44
C ASN A 190 26.58 45.87 28.08
N SER A 191 26.15 44.98 28.97
CA SER A 191 25.55 45.34 30.28
C SER A 191 25.36 44.09 31.13
#